data_AF-A0A8S3U9Z3-F1
#
_entry.id   AF-A0A8S3U9Z3-F1
#
_cell.length_a   1.000
_cell.length_b   1.000
_cell.length_c   1.000
_cell.angle_alpha   90.00
_cell.angle_beta   90.00
_cell.angle_gamma   90.00
#
_symmetry.space_group_name_H-M   'P 1'
#
loop_
_entity.id
_entity.type
_entity.pdbx_description
1 polymer ?
#
loop_
_entity_poly.entity_id
_entity_poly.type
_entity_poly.pdbx_seq_one_letter_code
_entity_poly.pdbx_strand_id
1 'polypeptide(L)'
;MRLPNEKLVKLSQKIRDTLDSSKITLKDMQSLLGLLNFACKVVAPGRTFCRRLINSTIGVRKSYYKIRVNKQMKADLEVWLDFLKQYNGVTVITDNGLSGGTISSYISGVSYHHKIQGIQDTTKFFIIGKALEGIKRIQGGKRNDIRAPITVQLLSDMISCLDKVCKNKYEAALFSAVFSVAFFGLLRVGEITTSKSKSVINGSNLTISDILVRRKVLELRVRWSKTDQKGKSVTLLIAENGKNYCPVRLINEYLKVRPTCNNTDLFIHYTGMPLTRYQFSSILEKALHFLRISKGHFRSHSFRIGGSHGTSQAGGLRGGNYEIRQMEIACLFSLY
;
A
#
# COMPACT_ATOMS: atom_id res chain seq x y z
N MET A 1 22.28 -8.36 -11.78
CA MET A 1 22.72 -9.41 -12.74
C MET A 1 23.36 -8.69 -13.92
N ARG A 2 24.61 -9.01 -14.30
CA ARG A 2 25.33 -8.35 -15.40
C ARG A 2 25.15 -9.17 -16.69
N LEU A 3 24.93 -8.52 -17.84
CA LEU A 3 25.08 -9.20 -19.13
C LEU A 3 26.58 -9.32 -19.41
N PRO A 4 27.15 -10.53 -19.58
CA PRO A 4 28.55 -10.66 -19.99
C PRO A 4 28.81 -9.89 -21.29
N ASN A 5 29.93 -9.16 -21.37
CA ASN A 5 30.27 -8.31 -22.52
C ASN A 5 30.24 -9.09 -23.84
N GLU A 6 30.69 -10.34 -23.84
CA GLU A 6 30.62 -11.24 -25.00
C GLU A 6 29.19 -11.44 -25.52
N LYS A 7 28.21 -11.55 -24.61
CA LYS A 7 26.79 -11.68 -24.99
C LYS A 7 26.20 -10.37 -25.48
N LEU A 8 26.66 -9.22 -24.98
CA LEU A 8 26.26 -7.89 -25.50
C LEU A 8 26.73 -7.69 -26.94
N VAL A 9 28.02 -7.99 -27.21
CA VAL A 9 28.59 -7.88 -28.56
C VAL A 9 27.87 -8.82 -29.52
N LYS A 10 27.70 -10.09 -29.12
CA LYS A 10 26.99 -11.09 -29.92
C LYS A 10 25.54 -10.71 -30.21
N LEU A 11 24.81 -10.20 -29.22
CA LEU A 11 23.43 -9.74 -29.43
C LEU A 11 23.37 -8.53 -30.35
N SER A 12 24.23 -7.53 -30.14
CA SER A 12 24.28 -6.32 -30.96
C SER A 12 24.59 -6.64 -32.42
N GLN A 13 25.53 -7.54 -32.69
CA GLN A 13 25.85 -7.98 -34.04
C GLN A 13 24.65 -8.67 -34.69
N LYS A 14 24.02 -9.60 -33.97
CA LYS A 14 22.88 -10.35 -34.51
C LYS A 14 21.67 -9.48 -34.83
N ILE A 15 21.46 -8.40 -34.07
CA ILE A 15 20.44 -7.40 -34.37
C ILE A 15 20.77 -6.69 -35.69
N ARG A 16 22.02 -6.24 -35.89
CA ARG A 16 22.45 -5.58 -37.14
C ARG A 16 22.28 -6.49 -38.36
N ASP A 17 22.75 -7.73 -38.27
CA ASP A 17 22.61 -8.72 -39.36
C ASP A 17 21.12 -8.93 -39.75
N THR A 18 20.22 -8.86 -38.76
CA THR A 18 18.79 -8.98 -38.97
C THR A 18 18.16 -7.72 -39.57
N LEU A 19 18.67 -6.54 -39.22
CA LEU A 19 18.24 -5.25 -39.79
C LEU A 19 18.59 -5.13 -41.27
N ASP A 20 19.73 -5.66 -41.68
CA ASP A 20 20.19 -5.64 -43.08
C ASP A 20 19.44 -6.65 -43.96
N SER A 21 18.85 -7.67 -43.33
CA SER A 21 18.12 -8.73 -44.03
C SER A 21 16.65 -8.37 -44.28
N SER A 22 16.13 -8.75 -45.46
CA SER A 22 14.68 -8.67 -45.76
C SER A 22 13.91 -9.91 -45.26
N LYS A 23 14.61 -11.04 -45.14
CA LYS A 23 14.09 -12.31 -44.64
C LYS A 23 15.18 -13.04 -43.87
N ILE A 24 14.84 -13.70 -42.77
CA ILE A 24 15.76 -14.55 -41.98
C ILE A 24 15.15 -15.94 -41.75
N THR A 25 15.95 -16.96 -41.44
CA THR A 25 15.39 -18.29 -41.13
C THR A 25 14.68 -18.31 -39.78
N LEU A 26 13.75 -19.24 -39.59
CA LEU A 26 13.11 -19.48 -38.29
C LEU A 26 14.16 -19.77 -37.20
N LYS A 27 15.19 -20.56 -37.52
CA LYS A 27 16.31 -20.85 -36.62
C LYS A 27 17.01 -19.57 -36.16
N ASP A 28 17.29 -18.66 -37.09
CA ASP A 28 17.97 -17.40 -36.78
C ASP A 28 17.10 -16.48 -35.92
N MET A 29 15.80 -16.39 -36.23
CA MET A 29 14.81 -15.64 -35.45
C MET A 29 14.70 -16.17 -34.02
N GLN A 30 14.58 -17.49 -33.84
CA GLN A 30 14.51 -18.11 -32.52
C GLN A 30 15.80 -17.90 -31.72
N SER A 31 16.96 -18.00 -32.36
CA SER A 31 18.24 -17.75 -31.70
C SER A 31 18.42 -16.26 -31.32
N LEU A 32 17.92 -15.32 -32.14
CA LEU A 32 17.86 -13.90 -31.77
C LEU A 32 16.92 -13.68 -30.57
N LEU A 33 15.71 -14.24 -30.62
CA LEU A 33 14.76 -14.21 -29.50
C LEU A 33 15.33 -14.80 -28.22
N GLY A 34 16.14 -15.87 -28.30
CA GLY A 34 16.83 -16.43 -27.15
C GLY A 34 17.79 -15.44 -26.48
N LEU A 35 18.57 -14.72 -27.28
CA LEU A 35 19.48 -13.68 -26.79
C LEU A 35 18.71 -12.46 -26.23
N LEU A 36 17.64 -12.03 -26.91
CA LEU A 36 16.78 -10.93 -26.47
C LEU A 36 16.06 -11.27 -25.16
N ASN A 37 15.57 -12.49 -25.00
CA ASN A 37 14.94 -12.96 -23.77
C ASN A 37 15.93 -12.98 -22.59
N PHE A 38 17.18 -13.36 -22.85
CA PHE A 38 18.24 -13.27 -21.84
C PHE A 38 18.54 -11.80 -21.49
N ALA A 39 18.63 -10.91 -22.47
CA ALA A 39 18.81 -9.48 -22.26
C ALA A 39 17.62 -8.81 -21.54
N CYS A 40 16.39 -9.29 -21.72
CA CYS A 40 15.21 -8.80 -20.99
C CYS A 40 15.31 -8.98 -19.46
N LYS A 41 16.19 -9.87 -18.96
CA LYS A 41 16.44 -10.01 -17.51
C LYS A 41 17.14 -8.80 -16.91
N VAL A 42 17.80 -8.00 -17.75
CA VAL A 42 18.62 -6.86 -17.32
C VAL A 42 18.18 -5.54 -17.96
N VAL A 43 17.56 -5.61 -19.14
CA VAL A 43 16.89 -4.52 -19.86
C VAL A 43 15.37 -4.77 -19.85
N ALA A 44 14.73 -4.54 -18.70
CA ALA A 44 13.31 -4.84 -18.49
C ALA A 44 12.33 -4.23 -19.53
N PRO A 45 12.55 -3.00 -20.04
CA PRO A 45 11.70 -2.43 -21.10
C PRO A 45 11.73 -3.22 -22.42
N GLY A 46 12.82 -3.95 -22.68
CA GLY A 46 13.06 -4.70 -23.92
C GLY A 46 12.00 -5.75 -24.25
N ARG A 47 11.33 -6.31 -23.23
CA ARG A 47 10.35 -7.40 -23.39
C ARG A 47 9.15 -7.00 -24.24
N THR A 48 8.80 -5.72 -24.25
CA THR A 48 7.68 -5.19 -25.04
C THR A 48 7.96 -5.25 -26.56
N PHE A 49 9.23 -5.16 -26.96
CA PHE A 49 9.68 -5.18 -28.35
C PHE A 49 9.93 -6.61 -28.88
N CYS A 50 9.91 -7.62 -28.00
CA CYS A 50 10.06 -9.03 -28.40
C CYS A 50 8.76 -9.64 -28.95
N ARG A 51 7.59 -9.10 -28.60
CA ARG A 51 6.30 -9.77 -28.88
C ARG A 51 6.04 -9.91 -30.38
N ARG A 52 6.39 -8.91 -31.18
CA ARG A 52 6.18 -8.94 -32.63
C ARG A 52 7.08 -9.98 -33.31
N LEU A 53 8.33 -10.08 -32.85
CA LEU A 53 9.28 -11.10 -33.28
C LEU A 53 8.79 -12.51 -32.92
N ILE A 54 8.28 -12.72 -31.69
CA ILE A 54 7.68 -14.01 -31.27
C ILE A 54 6.49 -14.37 -32.16
N ASN A 55 5.57 -13.44 -32.40
CA ASN A 55 4.40 -13.67 -33.23
C ASN A 55 4.78 -14.07 -34.67
N SER A 56 5.89 -13.55 -35.20
CA SER A 56 6.38 -13.91 -36.53
C SER A 56 6.84 -15.37 -36.66
N THR A 57 7.09 -16.05 -35.54
CA THR A 57 7.46 -17.47 -35.51
C THR A 57 6.27 -18.42 -35.41
N ILE A 58 5.09 -17.90 -35.05
CA ILE A 58 3.88 -18.72 -34.85
C ILE A 58 3.44 -19.29 -36.20
N GLY A 59 3.26 -20.60 -36.27
CA GLY A 59 2.81 -21.30 -37.48
C GLY A 59 3.93 -21.69 -38.46
N VAL A 60 5.17 -21.24 -38.26
CA VAL A 60 6.32 -21.63 -39.10
C VAL A 60 6.91 -22.93 -38.54
N ARG A 61 6.82 -24.03 -39.29
CA ARG A 61 7.14 -25.38 -38.76
C ARG A 61 8.59 -25.83 -38.98
N LYS A 62 9.25 -25.42 -40.06
CA LYS A 62 10.60 -25.89 -40.39
C LYS A 62 11.65 -24.83 -40.10
N SER A 63 12.78 -25.23 -39.52
CA SER A 63 13.85 -24.35 -39.04
C SER A 63 14.49 -23.49 -40.14
N TYR A 64 14.52 -23.98 -41.38
CA TYR A 64 15.07 -23.31 -42.56
C TYR A 64 14.06 -22.43 -43.31
N TYR A 65 12.78 -22.42 -42.90
CA TYR A 65 11.79 -21.54 -43.52
C TYR A 65 12.09 -20.07 -43.19
N LYS A 66 11.86 -19.20 -44.18
CA LYS A 66 12.20 -17.78 -44.11
C LYS A 66 11.02 -16.96 -43.60
N ILE A 67 11.27 -16.12 -42.60
CA ILE A 67 10.35 -15.13 -42.03
C ILE A 67 10.72 -13.76 -42.58
N ARG A 68 9.72 -13.02 -43.09
CA ARG A 68 9.94 -11.64 -43.56
C ARG A 68 10.15 -10.70 -42.38
N VAL A 69 11.22 -9.91 -42.42
CA VAL A 69 11.50 -8.86 -41.45
C VAL A 69 10.81 -7.57 -41.91
N ASN A 70 9.64 -7.27 -41.33
CA ASN A 70 8.87 -6.09 -41.71
C ASN A 70 9.39 -4.80 -41.06
N LYS A 71 8.91 -3.64 -41.53
CA LYS A 71 9.34 -2.32 -41.05
C LYS A 71 9.14 -2.16 -39.54
N GLN A 72 8.05 -2.69 -38.99
CA GLN A 72 7.79 -2.62 -37.55
C GLN A 72 8.77 -3.47 -36.73
N MET A 73 9.16 -4.65 -37.24
CA MET A 73 10.19 -5.49 -36.62
C MET A 73 11.56 -4.81 -36.66
N LYS A 74 11.88 -4.10 -37.76
CA LYS A 74 13.12 -3.31 -37.83
C LYS A 74 13.13 -2.18 -36.81
N ALA A 75 12.04 -1.43 -36.68
CA ALA A 75 11.90 -0.41 -35.65
C ALA A 75 12.05 -0.97 -34.22
N ASP A 76 11.45 -2.13 -33.93
CA ASP A 76 11.61 -2.81 -32.64
C ASP A 76 13.09 -3.19 -32.37
N LEU A 77 13.83 -3.60 -33.41
CA LEU A 77 15.25 -3.96 -33.35
C LEU A 77 16.19 -2.75 -33.24
N GLU A 78 15.85 -1.63 -33.86
CA GLU A 78 16.58 -0.35 -33.71
C GLU A 78 16.49 0.15 -32.26
N VAL A 79 15.30 0.10 -31.67
CA VAL A 79 15.11 0.42 -30.24
C VAL A 79 15.96 -0.48 -29.34
N TRP A 80 16.12 -1.76 -29.70
CA TRP A 80 17.03 -2.65 -28.99
C TRP A 80 18.49 -2.22 -29.08
N LEU A 81 18.96 -1.71 -30.23
CA LEU A 81 20.32 -1.17 -30.34
C LEU A 81 20.52 0.06 -29.44
N ASP A 82 19.53 0.94 -29.35
CA ASP A 82 19.60 2.10 -28.47
C ASP A 82 19.62 1.70 -26.99
N PHE A 83 18.82 0.70 -26.62
CA PHE A 83 18.87 0.13 -25.27
C PHE A 83 20.24 -0.44 -24.94
N LEU A 84 20.85 -1.19 -25.87
CA LEU A 84 22.16 -1.79 -25.64
C LEU A 84 23.30 -0.76 -25.61
N LYS A 85 23.20 0.33 -26.38
CA LYS A 85 24.16 1.45 -26.35
C LYS A 85 24.11 2.22 -25.02
N GLN A 86 22.91 2.46 -24.49
CA GLN A 86 22.71 3.24 -23.27
C GLN A 86 22.82 2.38 -21.98
N TYR A 87 22.86 1.05 -22.11
CA TYR A 87 22.90 0.14 -20.97
C TYR A 87 24.30 0.10 -20.30
N ASN A 88 24.45 0.82 -19.19
CA ASN A 88 25.68 0.92 -18.39
C ASN A 88 25.96 -0.30 -17.46
N GLY A 89 25.30 -1.43 -17.68
CA GLY A 89 25.57 -2.67 -16.93
C GLY A 89 24.88 -2.80 -15.57
N VAL A 90 24.13 -1.79 -15.12
CA VAL A 90 23.49 -1.78 -13.79
C VAL A 90 21.97 -1.64 -13.90
N THR A 91 21.23 -2.69 -13.57
CA THR A 91 19.79 -2.60 -13.32
C THR A 91 19.56 -2.21 -11.86
N VAL A 92 19.10 -0.98 -11.60
CA VAL A 92 18.73 -0.51 -10.23
C VAL A 92 17.39 -1.11 -9.77
N ILE A 93 16.54 -1.56 -10.70
CA ILE A 93 15.22 -2.12 -10.40
C ILE A 93 15.26 -3.63 -10.61
N THR A 94 15.55 -4.35 -9.53
CA THR A 94 15.45 -5.81 -9.49
C THR A 94 13.98 -6.25 -9.39
N ASP A 95 13.66 -7.37 -10.05
CA ASP A 95 12.40 -8.11 -9.93
C ASP A 95 12.32 -8.82 -8.56
N ASN A 96 12.38 -8.04 -7.47
CA ASN A 96 12.27 -8.56 -6.10
C ASN A 96 10.80 -8.72 -5.67
N GLY A 97 9.84 -8.79 -6.60
CA GLY A 97 8.41 -8.84 -6.26
C GLY A 97 7.83 -7.54 -5.65
N LEU A 98 8.56 -6.41 -5.76
CA LEU A 98 8.11 -5.12 -5.24
C LEU A 98 6.81 -4.67 -5.94
N SER A 99 5.89 -4.09 -5.16
CA SER A 99 4.64 -3.58 -5.72
C SER A 99 4.89 -2.39 -6.64
N GLY A 100 4.07 -2.23 -7.68
CA GLY A 100 4.14 -1.09 -8.60
C GLY A 100 3.96 0.25 -7.89
N GLY A 101 3.24 0.26 -6.76
CA GLY A 101 3.16 1.40 -5.86
C GLY A 101 4.51 1.73 -5.20
N THR A 102 5.23 0.73 -4.70
CA THR A 102 6.58 0.89 -4.14
C THR A 102 7.56 1.42 -5.18
N ILE A 103 7.52 0.86 -6.38
CA ILE A 103 8.37 1.30 -7.50
C ILE A 103 8.06 2.76 -7.86
N SER A 104 6.77 3.14 -7.92
CA SER A 104 6.35 4.52 -8.17
C SER A 104 6.83 5.48 -7.08
N SER A 105 6.82 5.06 -5.81
CA SER A 105 7.35 5.86 -4.70
C SER A 105 8.86 6.07 -4.79
N TYR A 106 9.63 5.04 -5.16
CA TYR A 106 11.08 5.17 -5.37
C TYR A 106 11.40 6.13 -6.52
N ILE A 107 10.69 6.00 -7.65
CA ILE A 107 10.84 6.93 -8.77
C ILE A 107 10.49 8.36 -8.36
N SER A 108 9.46 8.54 -7.52
CA SER A 108 9.10 9.86 -6.98
C SER A 108 10.20 10.45 -6.09
N GLY A 109 10.90 9.61 -5.30
CA GLY A 109 12.06 10.03 -4.51
C GLY A 109 13.24 10.50 -5.37
N VAL A 110 13.54 9.78 -6.46
CA VAL A 110 14.58 10.17 -7.42
C VAL A 110 14.21 11.47 -8.16
N SER A 111 12.95 11.60 -8.60
CA SER A 111 12.41 12.83 -9.20
C SER A 111 12.58 14.03 -8.27
N TYR A 112 12.26 13.85 -6.99
CA TYR A 112 12.42 14.89 -5.97
C TYR A 112 13.88 15.29 -5.77
N HIS A 113 14.79 14.31 -5.70
CA HIS A 113 16.22 14.58 -5.56
C HIS A 113 16.78 15.36 -6.76
N HIS A 114 16.45 14.98 -7.99
CA HIS A 114 16.86 15.73 -9.19
C HIS A 114 16.36 17.17 -9.17
N LYS A 115 15.11 17.38 -8.77
CA LYS A 115 14.50 18.72 -8.69
C LYS A 115 15.19 19.61 -7.66
N ILE A 116 15.53 19.09 -6.49
CA ILE A 116 16.27 19.86 -5.47
C ILE A 116 17.66 20.26 -5.99
N GLN A 117 18.31 19.37 -6.73
CA GLN A 117 19.65 19.62 -7.28
C GLN A 117 19.63 20.46 -8.57
N GLY A 118 18.45 20.87 -9.05
CA GLY A 118 18.31 21.61 -10.31
C GLY A 118 18.70 20.80 -11.56
N ILE A 119 18.84 19.49 -11.44
CA ILE A 119 19.21 18.58 -12.53
C ILE A 119 17.95 18.18 -13.29
N GLN A 120 18.07 17.98 -14.60
CA GLN A 120 16.97 17.51 -15.44
C GLN A 120 16.40 16.19 -14.89
N ASP A 121 15.08 16.18 -14.67
CA ASP A 121 14.39 15.02 -14.11
C ASP A 121 14.21 13.91 -15.15
N THR A 122 15.19 13.01 -15.22
CA THR A 122 15.19 11.85 -16.12
C THR A 122 14.08 10.84 -15.82
N THR A 123 13.44 10.91 -14.64
CA THR A 123 12.33 10.01 -14.27
C THR A 123 11.05 10.30 -15.06
N LYS A 124 10.95 11.47 -15.69
CA LYS A 124 9.81 11.89 -16.53
C LYS A 124 9.96 11.49 -17.98
N PHE A 125 11.09 10.89 -18.37
CA PHE A 125 11.28 10.44 -19.73
C PHE A 125 10.25 9.39 -20.15
N PHE A 126 9.85 9.44 -21.41
CA PHE A 126 8.83 8.57 -22.00
C PHE A 126 9.10 7.08 -21.71
N ILE A 127 10.37 6.67 -21.74
CA ILE A 127 10.79 5.29 -21.48
C ILE A 127 10.48 4.82 -20.05
N ILE A 128 10.63 5.70 -19.06
CA ILE A 128 10.31 5.42 -17.66
C ILE A 128 8.79 5.33 -17.48
N GLY A 129 8.04 6.20 -18.16
CA GLY A 129 6.58 6.12 -18.22
C GLY A 129 6.08 4.79 -18.78
N LYS A 130 6.65 4.34 -19.91
CA LYS A 130 6.29 3.05 -20.52
C LYS A 130 6.73 1.84 -19.71
N ALA A 131 7.88 1.92 -19.03
CA ALA A 131 8.31 0.90 -18.08
C ALA A 131 7.31 0.75 -16.91
N LEU A 132 6.86 1.87 -16.33
CA LEU A 132 5.86 1.88 -15.25
C LEU A 132 4.50 1.34 -15.71
N GLU A 133 4.03 1.71 -16.91
CA GLU A 133 2.82 1.12 -17.50
C GLU A 133 2.97 -0.41 -17.68
N GLY A 134 4.12 -0.86 -18.17
CA GLY A 134 4.43 -2.28 -18.32
C GLY A 134 4.40 -3.03 -16.99
N ILE A 135 5.00 -2.47 -15.94
CA ILE A 135 4.96 -3.03 -14.59
C ILE A 135 3.53 -3.11 -14.06
N LYS A 136 2.71 -2.05 -14.25
CA LYS A 136 1.30 -2.07 -13.85
C LYS A 136 0.50 -3.14 -14.59
N ARG A 137 0.79 -3.41 -15.86
CA ARG A 137 0.12 -4.49 -16.64
C ARG A 137 0.57 -5.88 -16.20
N ILE A 138 1.87 -6.08 -16.00
CA ILE A 138 2.43 -7.37 -15.54
C ILE A 138 1.92 -7.72 -14.13
N GLN A 139 1.83 -6.71 -13.26
CA GLN A 139 1.26 -6.85 -11.92
C GLN A 139 -0.27 -6.69 -11.88
N GLY A 140 -0.90 -6.45 -13.03
CA GLY A 140 -2.27 -5.98 -13.19
C GLY A 140 -3.36 -7.05 -13.03
N GLY A 141 -2.99 -8.27 -12.62
CA GLY A 141 -3.96 -9.11 -11.92
C GLY A 141 -4.28 -8.40 -10.63
N LYS A 142 -5.51 -7.83 -10.50
CA LYS A 142 -5.99 -7.13 -9.30
C LYS A 142 -5.41 -7.83 -8.07
N ARG A 143 -4.44 -7.21 -7.40
CA ARG A 143 -4.12 -7.58 -6.03
C ARG A 143 -5.38 -7.20 -5.27
N ASN A 144 -6.30 -8.14 -5.15
CA ASN A 144 -7.53 -7.95 -4.40
C ASN A 144 -7.12 -7.38 -3.06
N ASP A 145 -7.76 -6.30 -2.64
CA ASP A 145 -7.51 -5.77 -1.31
C ASP A 145 -7.83 -6.88 -0.31
N ILE A 146 -6.77 -7.51 0.20
CA ILE A 146 -6.89 -8.67 1.09
C ILE A 146 -7.38 -8.26 2.48
N ARG A 147 -7.41 -6.94 2.76
CA ARG A 147 -7.77 -6.39 4.07
C ARG A 147 -9.24 -6.66 4.34
N ALA A 148 -9.51 -7.44 5.37
CA ALA A 148 -10.87 -7.75 5.80
C ALA A 148 -11.43 -6.63 6.70
N PRO A 149 -12.71 -6.24 6.58
CA PRO A 149 -13.36 -5.32 7.51
C PRO A 149 -13.62 -6.01 8.85
N ILE A 150 -13.40 -5.29 9.97
CA ILE A 150 -13.93 -5.74 11.26
C ILE A 150 -15.44 -5.50 11.25
N THR A 151 -16.26 -6.50 11.55
CA THR A 151 -17.71 -6.31 11.67
C THR A 151 -18.07 -5.85 13.07
N VAL A 152 -19.28 -5.30 13.26
CA VAL A 152 -19.79 -4.94 14.59
C VAL A 152 -19.86 -6.16 15.51
N GLN A 153 -20.23 -7.33 14.96
CA GLN A 153 -20.23 -8.59 15.71
C GLN A 153 -18.81 -8.99 16.13
N LEU A 154 -17.84 -8.93 15.21
CA LEU A 154 -16.45 -9.23 15.53
C LEU A 154 -15.89 -8.26 16.58
N LEU A 155 -16.25 -6.98 16.52
CA LEU A 155 -15.89 -6.01 17.56
C LEU A 155 -16.47 -6.39 18.93
N SER A 156 -17.75 -6.77 18.97
CA SER A 156 -18.42 -7.27 20.18
C SER A 156 -17.70 -8.47 20.79
N ASP A 157 -17.37 -9.45 19.94
CA ASP A 157 -16.74 -10.70 20.36
C ASP A 157 -15.31 -10.44 20.89
N MET A 158 -14.55 -9.57 20.19
CA MET A 158 -13.22 -9.16 20.63
C MET A 158 -13.27 -8.48 22.00
N ILE A 159 -14.17 -7.50 22.18
CA ILE A 159 -14.29 -6.80 23.47
C ILE A 159 -14.64 -7.76 24.60
N SER A 160 -15.50 -8.75 24.34
CA SER A 160 -15.89 -9.75 25.32
C SER A 160 -14.77 -10.75 25.69
N CYS A 161 -13.76 -10.93 24.82
CA CYS A 161 -12.64 -11.82 25.10
C CYS A 161 -11.42 -11.11 25.68
N LEU A 162 -11.38 -9.76 25.71
CA LEU A 162 -10.20 -9.02 26.16
C LEU A 162 -9.81 -9.32 27.62
N ASP A 163 -10.78 -9.58 28.50
CA ASP A 163 -10.50 -9.98 29.90
C ASP A 163 -9.69 -11.28 30.02
N LYS A 164 -9.73 -12.13 28.99
CA LYS A 164 -8.99 -13.41 28.92
C LYS A 164 -7.66 -13.29 28.18
N VAL A 165 -7.53 -12.27 27.32
CA VAL A 165 -6.39 -12.09 26.42
C VAL A 165 -5.37 -11.09 26.96
N CYS A 166 -5.85 -10.05 27.64
CA CYS A 166 -5.04 -9.04 28.28
C CYS A 166 -4.47 -9.55 29.62
N LYS A 167 -3.35 -8.97 30.04
CA LYS A 167 -2.63 -9.33 31.26
C LYS A 167 -3.40 -9.02 32.53
N ASN A 168 -4.22 -7.96 32.50
CA ASN A 168 -4.98 -7.50 33.65
C ASN A 168 -6.19 -6.66 33.21
N LYS A 169 -7.07 -6.34 34.17
CA LYS A 169 -8.29 -5.55 33.94
C LYS A 169 -8.01 -4.16 33.38
N TYR A 170 -6.90 -3.53 33.74
CA TYR A 170 -6.50 -2.23 33.18
C TYR A 170 -6.22 -2.34 31.68
N GLU A 171 -5.42 -3.34 31.28
CA GLU A 171 -5.10 -3.56 29.87
C GLU A 171 -6.36 -3.92 29.08
N ALA A 172 -7.27 -4.73 29.65
CA ALA A 172 -8.56 -5.02 29.03
C ALA A 172 -9.42 -3.74 28.83
N ALA A 173 -9.48 -2.85 29.83
CA ALA A 173 -10.20 -1.57 29.72
C ALA A 173 -9.57 -0.66 28.65
N LEU A 174 -8.24 -0.53 28.64
CA LEU A 174 -7.48 0.24 27.64
C LEU A 174 -7.78 -0.25 26.22
N PHE A 175 -7.69 -1.56 25.99
CA PHE A 175 -7.88 -2.13 24.67
C PHE A 175 -9.36 -2.15 24.23
N SER A 176 -10.29 -2.27 25.17
CA SER A 176 -11.73 -2.12 24.87
C SER A 176 -12.05 -0.72 24.38
N ALA A 177 -11.53 0.30 25.07
CA ALA A 177 -11.71 1.69 24.69
C ALA A 177 -11.07 2.00 23.33
N VAL A 178 -9.81 1.61 23.11
CA VAL A 178 -9.11 1.93 21.86
C VAL A 178 -9.72 1.19 20.64
N PHE A 179 -10.17 -0.05 20.78
CA PHE A 179 -10.83 -0.79 19.70
C PHE A 179 -12.16 -0.15 19.32
N SER A 180 -12.97 0.22 20.32
CA SER A 180 -14.25 0.86 20.07
C SER A 180 -14.10 2.25 19.46
N VAL A 181 -13.21 3.10 20.02
CA VAL A 181 -12.96 4.44 19.48
C VAL A 181 -12.35 4.38 18.07
N ALA A 182 -11.44 3.44 17.79
CA ALA A 182 -10.90 3.25 16.44
C ALA A 182 -11.99 2.87 15.42
N PHE A 183 -12.93 2.03 15.82
CA PHE A 183 -14.04 1.58 14.98
C PHE A 183 -15.04 2.71 14.71
N PHE A 184 -15.63 3.30 15.75
CA PHE A 184 -16.70 4.29 15.62
C PHE A 184 -16.19 5.67 15.21
N GLY A 185 -14.95 6.02 15.55
CA GLY A 185 -14.32 7.27 15.12
C GLY A 185 -13.75 7.22 13.70
N LEU A 186 -13.81 6.07 13.01
CA LEU A 186 -13.21 5.88 11.68
C LEU A 186 -11.73 6.32 11.62
N LEU A 187 -11.02 6.21 12.75
CA LEU A 187 -9.69 6.75 12.89
C LEU A 187 -8.67 5.82 12.26
N ARG A 188 -7.59 6.37 11.71
CA ARG A 188 -6.41 5.56 11.45
C ARG A 188 -5.76 5.27 12.80
N VAL A 189 -5.37 4.03 13.07
CA VAL A 189 -4.70 3.67 14.34
C VAL A 189 -3.45 4.52 14.61
N GLY A 190 -2.76 4.99 13.58
CA GLY A 190 -1.63 5.92 13.72
C GLY A 190 -1.98 7.34 14.19
N GLU A 191 -3.26 7.70 14.28
CA GLU A 191 -3.77 8.97 14.86
C GLU A 191 -4.05 8.82 16.37
N ILE A 192 -4.12 7.57 16.88
CA ILE A 192 -4.39 7.24 18.30
C ILE A 192 -3.26 6.44 18.98
N THR A 193 -2.17 6.14 18.27
CA THR A 193 -1.04 5.37 18.80
C THR A 193 0.29 5.93 18.32
N THR A 194 1.32 5.77 19.15
CA THR A 194 2.70 6.19 18.84
C THR A 194 3.45 5.16 18.00
N SER A 195 4.54 5.62 17.38
CA SER A 195 5.56 4.75 16.78
C SER A 195 6.82 4.82 17.63
N LYS A 196 7.50 3.69 17.88
CA LYS A 196 8.74 3.59 18.69
C LYS A 196 9.85 4.59 18.33
N SER A 197 9.81 5.14 17.11
CA SER A 197 10.84 6.02 16.53
C SER A 197 10.49 7.51 16.56
N LYS A 198 9.30 7.91 17.03
CA LYS A 198 9.00 9.32 17.26
C LYS A 198 9.24 9.62 18.73
N SER A 199 10.32 10.35 18.99
CA SER A 199 10.43 11.16 20.19
C SER A 199 9.10 11.90 20.42
N VAL A 200 8.78 12.11 21.68
CA VAL A 200 7.59 12.77 22.28
C VAL A 200 7.24 14.15 21.65
N ILE A 201 8.01 14.60 20.66
CA ILE A 201 8.08 15.96 20.12
C ILE A 201 6.99 16.25 19.05
N ASN A 202 6.34 15.23 18.48
CA ASN A 202 5.29 15.47 17.48
C ASN A 202 3.90 15.20 18.05
N GLY A 203 3.28 16.24 18.63
CA GLY A 203 1.91 16.31 19.15
C GLY A 203 0.81 15.99 18.11
N SER A 204 0.89 14.80 17.54
CA SER A 204 0.09 14.28 16.43
C SER A 204 -0.87 13.17 16.87
N ASN A 205 -0.79 12.72 18.12
CA ASN A 205 -1.75 11.79 18.69
C ASN A 205 -2.90 12.54 19.36
N LEU A 206 -4.02 11.84 19.52
CA LEU A 206 -5.12 12.29 20.38
C LEU A 206 -4.70 12.38 21.84
N THR A 207 -4.94 13.55 22.46
CA THR A 207 -4.68 13.80 23.89
C THR A 207 -5.97 13.80 24.70
N ILE A 208 -5.88 13.78 26.02
CA ILE A 208 -7.05 13.88 26.92
C ILE A 208 -7.86 15.15 26.64
N SER A 209 -7.19 16.26 26.30
CA SER A 209 -7.86 17.52 25.94
C SER A 209 -8.60 17.49 24.60
N ASP A 210 -8.37 16.47 23.77
CA ASP A 210 -9.06 16.30 22.49
C ASP A 210 -10.38 15.53 22.65
N ILE A 211 -10.71 15.05 23.86
CA ILE A 211 -11.96 14.36 24.12
C ILE A 211 -12.84 15.14 25.10
N LEU A 212 -14.14 15.07 24.85
CA LEU A 212 -15.14 15.58 25.78
C LEU A 212 -16.34 14.65 25.75
N VAL A 213 -16.70 14.11 26.92
CA VAL A 213 -17.89 13.26 27.04
C VAL A 213 -19.00 14.09 27.67
N ARG A 214 -20.05 14.37 26.88
CA ARG A 214 -21.24 15.11 27.34
C ARG A 214 -22.47 14.24 27.22
N ARG A 215 -23.18 14.05 28.34
CA ARG A 215 -24.40 13.25 28.43
C ARG A 215 -24.16 11.82 27.90
N LYS A 216 -24.50 11.59 26.63
CA LYS A 216 -24.45 10.30 25.92
C LYS A 216 -23.68 10.41 24.59
N VAL A 217 -22.83 11.43 24.45
CA VAL A 217 -22.06 11.68 23.23
C VAL A 217 -20.59 11.91 23.60
N LEU A 218 -19.71 11.24 22.86
CA LEU A 218 -18.27 11.48 22.86
C LEU A 218 -17.95 12.45 21.72
N GLU A 219 -17.42 13.62 22.07
CA GLU A 219 -16.81 14.56 21.14
C GLU A 219 -15.31 14.27 21.06
N LEU A 220 -14.81 14.04 19.85
CA LEU A 220 -13.41 13.69 19.60
C LEU A 220 -12.81 14.64 18.57
N ARG A 221 -11.87 15.48 18.99
CA ARG A 221 -11.20 16.47 18.14
C ARG A 221 -9.95 15.88 17.48
N VAL A 222 -10.03 15.57 16.20
CA VAL A 222 -8.87 15.17 15.39
C VAL A 222 -8.16 16.43 14.90
N ARG A 223 -7.00 16.74 15.52
CA ARG A 223 -6.22 17.95 15.24
C ARG A 223 -5.49 17.94 13.90
N TRP A 224 -5.09 16.76 13.42
CA TRP A 224 -4.34 16.62 12.17
C TRP A 224 -4.64 15.30 11.48
N SER A 225 -4.80 15.33 10.15
CA SER A 225 -4.87 14.11 9.35
C SER A 225 -3.92 14.23 8.16
N LYS A 226 -3.34 13.11 7.72
CA LYS A 226 -2.40 13.09 6.57
C LYS A 226 -2.97 13.66 5.27
N THR A 227 -4.30 13.78 5.17
CA THR A 227 -5.03 14.31 4.00
C THR A 227 -5.40 15.78 4.15
N ASP A 228 -5.16 16.37 5.31
CA ASP A 228 -5.48 17.76 5.60
C ASP A 228 -4.22 18.64 5.50
N GLN A 229 -3.88 19.02 4.27
CA GLN A 229 -2.76 19.91 3.97
C GLN A 229 -2.94 21.34 4.50
N LYS A 230 -4.13 21.69 5.04
CA LYS A 230 -4.48 23.03 5.54
C LYS A 230 -4.75 23.09 7.06
N GLY A 231 -4.64 21.98 7.79
CA GLY A 231 -4.73 21.94 9.26
C GLY A 231 -6.11 22.30 9.84
N LYS A 232 -7.20 22.07 9.12
CA LYS A 232 -8.56 22.20 9.66
C LYS A 232 -8.88 21.00 10.57
N SER A 233 -8.77 21.20 11.88
CA SER A 233 -9.19 20.20 12.87
C SER A 233 -10.66 19.80 12.66
N VAL A 234 -10.96 18.51 12.79
CA VAL A 234 -12.33 17.97 12.67
C VAL A 234 -12.78 17.44 14.03
N THR A 235 -14.01 17.76 14.44
CA THR A 235 -14.62 17.20 15.64
C THR A 235 -15.62 16.11 15.24
N LEU A 236 -15.40 14.90 15.75
CA LEU A 236 -16.28 13.75 15.55
C LEU A 236 -17.24 13.64 16.72
N LEU A 237 -18.52 13.41 16.44
CA LEU A 237 -19.56 13.18 17.45
C LEU A 237 -19.98 11.72 17.39
N ILE A 238 -19.74 10.98 18.47
CA ILE A 238 -20.02 9.54 18.56
C ILE A 238 -21.06 9.33 19.65
N ALA A 239 -22.24 8.87 19.27
CA ALA A 239 -23.34 8.63 20.21
C ALA A 239 -23.20 7.28 20.95
N GLU A 240 -23.75 7.24 22.16
CA GLU A 240 -23.92 6.01 22.93
C GLU A 240 -24.88 5.05 22.19
N ASN A 241 -24.54 3.75 22.16
CA ASN A 241 -25.36 2.73 21.52
C ASN A 241 -25.90 1.64 22.49
N GLY A 242 -25.57 1.73 23.78
CA GLY A 242 -26.05 0.78 24.80
C GLY A 242 -25.53 -0.66 24.67
N LYS A 243 -24.56 -0.93 23.79
CA LYS A 243 -23.97 -2.26 23.58
C LYS A 243 -22.67 -2.44 24.37
N ASN A 244 -22.18 -3.68 24.47
CA ASN A 244 -20.91 -3.99 25.10
C ASN A 244 -19.73 -3.26 24.42
N TYR A 245 -19.81 -3.01 23.12
CA TYR A 245 -18.83 -2.27 22.34
C TYR A 245 -19.05 -0.75 22.32
N CYS A 246 -19.93 -0.19 23.17
CA CYS A 246 -20.25 1.23 23.17
C CYS A 246 -19.02 2.12 23.44
N PRO A 247 -18.62 3.02 22.51
CA PRO A 247 -17.43 3.85 22.65
C PRO A 247 -17.52 4.82 23.83
N VAL A 248 -18.69 5.44 24.04
CA VAL A 248 -18.93 6.39 25.15
C VAL A 248 -18.77 5.70 26.52
N ARG A 249 -19.31 4.49 26.66
CA ARG A 249 -19.21 3.72 27.90
C ARG A 249 -17.77 3.26 28.13
N LEU A 250 -17.14 2.65 27.13
CA LEU A 250 -15.81 2.08 27.26
C LEU A 250 -14.74 3.14 27.48
N ILE A 251 -14.83 4.31 26.82
CA ILE A 251 -13.90 5.41 27.08
C ILE A 251 -14.06 5.94 28.50
N ASN A 252 -15.29 6.09 29.00
CA ASN A 252 -15.54 6.53 30.37
C ASN A 252 -14.97 5.55 31.40
N GLU A 253 -15.19 4.24 31.22
CA GLU A 253 -14.61 3.23 32.11
C GLU A 253 -13.08 3.24 32.09
N TYR A 254 -12.47 3.42 30.92
CA TYR A 254 -11.02 3.56 30.82
C TYR A 254 -10.52 4.84 31.52
N LEU A 255 -11.17 5.99 31.32
CA LEU A 255 -10.76 7.26 31.92
C LEU A 255 -10.81 7.24 33.45
N LYS A 256 -11.74 6.49 34.06
CA LYS A 256 -11.78 6.30 35.52
C LYS A 256 -10.54 5.61 36.08
N VAL A 257 -9.93 4.70 35.32
CA VAL A 257 -8.77 3.90 35.75
C VAL A 257 -7.45 4.38 35.15
N ARG A 258 -7.49 5.33 34.20
CA ARG A 258 -6.30 5.89 33.54
C ARG A 258 -5.42 6.57 34.60
N PRO A 259 -4.11 6.26 34.68
CA PRO A 259 -3.24 6.86 35.68
C PRO A 259 -3.04 8.36 35.40
N THR A 260 -2.98 9.13 36.48
CA THR A 260 -2.60 10.55 36.43
C THR A 260 -1.09 10.66 36.27
N CYS A 261 -0.63 11.19 35.15
CA CYS A 261 0.80 11.36 34.85
C CYS A 261 1.01 12.54 33.90
N ASN A 262 2.27 12.94 33.71
CA ASN A 262 2.64 14.05 32.83
C ASN A 262 2.38 13.75 31.34
N ASN A 263 2.10 12.49 30.97
CA ASN A 263 1.77 12.13 29.60
C ASN A 263 0.31 12.48 29.27
N THR A 264 0.15 13.33 28.26
CA THR A 264 -1.15 13.85 27.80
C THR A 264 -1.82 12.97 26.74
N ASP A 265 -1.14 11.96 26.19
CA ASP A 265 -1.70 11.03 25.22
C ASP A 265 -2.95 10.34 25.79
N LEU A 266 -4.02 10.23 25.00
CA LEU A 266 -5.28 9.66 25.47
C LEU A 266 -5.10 8.21 25.96
N PHE A 267 -4.48 7.37 25.12
CA PHE A 267 -4.28 5.95 25.39
C PHE A 267 -2.85 5.66 25.86
N ILE A 268 -2.72 5.37 27.15
CA ILE A 268 -1.45 5.05 27.82
C ILE A 268 -1.53 3.72 28.57
N HIS A 269 -0.39 3.06 28.74
CA HIS A 269 -0.21 1.94 29.65
C HIS A 269 -0.23 2.42 31.11
N TYR A 270 -0.43 1.51 32.05
CA TYR A 270 -0.41 1.83 33.48
C TYR A 270 0.91 2.48 33.92
N THR A 271 2.01 2.18 33.22
CA THR A 271 3.33 2.78 33.41
C THR A 271 3.43 4.24 32.95
N GLY A 272 2.38 4.83 32.37
CA GLY A 272 2.40 6.17 31.77
C GLY A 272 2.95 6.22 30.34
N MET A 273 3.46 5.09 29.83
CA MET A 273 3.98 5.01 28.46
C MET A 273 2.85 5.00 27.43
N PRO A 274 2.99 5.69 26.29
CA PRO A 274 1.93 5.74 25.30
C PRO A 274 1.75 4.42 24.56
N LEU A 275 0.51 4.14 24.16
CA LEU A 275 0.19 2.94 23.39
C LEU A 275 0.84 2.99 22.01
N THR A 276 1.60 1.96 21.67
CA THR A 276 2.27 1.86 20.36
C THR A 276 1.45 1.09 19.33
N ARG A 277 1.67 1.38 18.04
CA ARG A 277 1.07 0.61 16.92
C ARG A 277 1.37 -0.89 17.00
N TYR A 278 2.57 -1.26 17.46
CA TYR A 278 2.95 -2.65 17.62
C TYR A 278 2.10 -3.36 18.68
N GLN A 279 1.91 -2.73 19.83
CA GLN A 279 1.08 -3.28 20.91
C GLN A 279 -0.39 -3.38 20.47
N PHE A 280 -0.89 -2.38 19.75
CA PHE A 280 -2.23 -2.45 19.12
C PHE A 280 -2.39 -3.69 18.26
N SER A 281 -1.48 -3.91 17.30
CA SER A 281 -1.53 -5.08 16.42
C SER A 281 -1.38 -6.39 17.20
N SER A 282 -0.51 -6.43 18.20
CA SER A 282 -0.27 -7.65 19.00
C SER A 282 -1.52 -8.08 19.77
N ILE A 283 -2.24 -7.16 20.41
CA ILE A 283 -3.49 -7.51 21.10
C ILE A 283 -4.60 -7.87 20.11
N LEU A 284 -4.69 -7.19 18.96
CA LEU A 284 -5.62 -7.56 17.90
C LEU A 284 -5.39 -9.01 17.44
N GLU A 285 -4.14 -9.38 17.14
CA GLU A 285 -3.78 -10.74 16.72
C GLU A 285 -4.12 -11.78 17.79
N LYS A 286 -3.84 -11.49 19.07
CA LYS A 286 -4.19 -12.40 20.17
C LYS A 286 -5.71 -12.57 20.32
N ALA A 287 -6.49 -11.49 20.18
CA ALA A 287 -7.95 -11.56 20.24
C ALA A 287 -8.52 -12.40 19.08
N LEU A 288 -8.04 -12.18 17.85
CA LEU A 288 -8.45 -12.96 16.68
C LEU A 288 -8.08 -14.44 16.82
N HIS A 289 -6.89 -14.74 17.35
CA HIS A 289 -6.46 -16.10 17.62
C HIS A 289 -7.34 -16.77 18.69
N PHE A 290 -7.67 -16.05 19.78
CA PHE A 290 -8.57 -16.55 20.82
C PHE A 290 -9.96 -16.87 20.27
N LEU A 291 -10.48 -16.02 19.37
CA LEU A 291 -11.76 -16.23 18.68
C LEU A 291 -11.70 -17.26 17.55
N ARG A 292 -10.54 -17.89 17.32
CA ARG A 292 -10.30 -18.90 16.26
C ARG A 292 -10.59 -18.39 14.85
N ILE A 293 -10.36 -17.10 14.61
CA ILE A 293 -10.57 -16.49 13.30
C ILE A 293 -9.29 -16.65 12.47
N SER A 294 -9.33 -17.60 11.54
CA SER A 294 -8.21 -17.93 10.65
C SER A 294 -8.33 -17.31 9.25
N LYS A 295 -9.50 -16.76 8.91
CA LYS A 295 -9.80 -16.20 7.58
C LYS A 295 -9.84 -14.67 7.63
N GLY A 296 -9.02 -14.01 6.80
CA GLY A 296 -9.03 -12.55 6.59
C GLY A 296 -7.74 -11.86 7.05
N HIS A 297 -7.24 -10.89 6.28
CA HIS A 297 -6.06 -10.12 6.65
C HIS A 297 -6.46 -8.92 7.52
N PHE A 298 -6.76 -9.20 8.79
CA PHE A 298 -7.09 -8.15 9.75
C PHE A 298 -5.83 -7.40 10.17
N ARG A 299 -5.89 -6.07 10.05
CA ARG A 299 -4.84 -5.15 10.54
C ARG A 299 -5.49 -3.93 11.15
N SER A 300 -4.67 -3.01 11.64
CA SER A 300 -5.12 -1.71 12.16
C SER A 300 -6.13 -0.97 11.27
N HIS A 301 -5.99 -1.06 9.94
CA HIS A 301 -6.92 -0.40 9.01
C HIS A 301 -8.29 -1.07 8.91
N SER A 302 -8.40 -2.34 9.30
CA SER A 302 -9.65 -3.11 9.27
C SER A 302 -10.74 -2.51 10.15
N PHE A 303 -10.36 -1.80 11.23
CA PHE A 303 -11.30 -1.05 12.08
C PHE A 303 -11.99 0.06 11.30
N ARG A 304 -11.24 0.81 10.50
CA ARG A 304 -11.77 1.92 9.71
C ARG A 304 -12.65 1.43 8.55
N ILE A 305 -12.24 0.35 7.86
CA ILE A 305 -13.05 -0.28 6.81
C ILE A 305 -14.35 -0.84 7.42
N GLY A 306 -14.24 -1.48 8.58
CA GLY A 306 -15.38 -2.01 9.32
C GLY A 306 -16.36 -0.94 9.77
N GLY A 307 -15.83 0.11 10.38
CA GLY A 307 -16.59 1.24 10.88
C GLY A 307 -17.41 1.91 9.79
N SER A 308 -16.86 2.15 8.59
CA SER A 308 -17.62 2.79 7.51
C SER A 308 -18.86 2.00 7.10
N HIS A 309 -18.80 0.67 7.18
CA HIS A 309 -19.94 -0.20 6.89
C HIS A 309 -20.90 -0.32 8.10
N GLY A 310 -20.35 -0.44 9.31
CA GLY A 310 -21.11 -0.71 10.53
C GLY A 310 -21.81 0.50 11.14
N THR A 311 -21.23 1.70 11.08
CA THR A 311 -21.84 2.92 11.66
C THR A 311 -23.08 3.36 10.90
N SER A 312 -23.11 3.13 9.58
CA SER A 312 -24.26 3.36 8.70
C SER A 312 -25.48 2.49 9.09
N GLN A 313 -25.24 1.27 9.57
CA GLN A 313 -26.30 0.35 10.01
C GLN A 313 -26.70 0.55 11.48
N ALA A 314 -25.79 1.06 12.32
CA ALA A 314 -26.01 1.24 13.76
C ALA A 314 -26.51 2.65 14.15
N GLY A 315 -26.79 3.54 13.20
CA GLY A 315 -27.32 4.89 13.45
C GLY A 315 -26.36 5.83 14.20
N GLY A 316 -25.05 5.56 14.16
CA GLY A 316 -24.07 6.13 15.09
C GLY A 316 -23.53 7.53 14.78
N LEU A 317 -23.84 8.10 13.61
CA LEU A 317 -23.39 9.43 13.18
C LEU A 317 -24.60 10.30 12.87
N ARG A 318 -24.74 11.43 13.56
CA ARG A 318 -25.65 12.53 13.18
C ARG A 318 -24.84 13.82 13.16
N GLY A 319 -24.64 14.41 11.98
CA GLY A 319 -24.07 15.75 11.85
C GLY A 319 -23.36 16.05 10.51
N GLY A 320 -24.02 16.90 9.70
CA GLY A 320 -23.52 17.92 8.77
C GLY A 320 -22.20 17.72 8.01
N ASN A 321 -22.27 17.75 6.67
CA ASN A 321 -21.18 17.86 5.68
C ASN A 321 -20.05 16.79 5.74
N TYR A 322 -20.06 15.91 6.74
CA TYR A 322 -19.05 14.87 6.94
C TYR A 322 -19.47 13.51 6.38
N GLU A 323 -20.75 13.16 6.44
CA GLU A 323 -21.29 11.98 5.72
C GLU A 323 -20.92 12.07 4.24
N ILE A 324 -21.06 13.25 3.64
CA ILE A 324 -20.72 13.50 2.24
C ILE A 324 -19.21 13.39 2.03
N ARG A 325 -18.35 14.08 2.80
CA ARG A 325 -16.90 14.09 2.54
C ARG A 325 -16.16 12.78 2.86
N GLN A 326 -16.58 11.98 3.83
CA GLN A 326 -15.97 10.67 4.09
C GLN A 326 -16.62 9.53 3.32
N MET A 327 -17.94 9.57 3.03
CA MET A 327 -18.54 8.61 2.09
C MET A 327 -18.10 8.88 0.65
N GLU A 328 -17.86 10.13 0.24
CA GLU A 328 -17.23 10.44 -1.06
C GLU A 328 -15.81 9.87 -1.15
N ILE A 329 -15.02 9.96 -0.07
CA ILE A 329 -13.69 9.33 -0.02
C ILE A 329 -13.82 7.79 0.02
N ALA A 330 -14.79 7.22 0.74
CA ALA A 330 -15.01 5.77 0.78
C ALA A 330 -15.52 5.20 -0.56
N CYS A 331 -16.40 5.92 -1.27
CA CYS A 331 -16.84 5.58 -2.63
C CYS A 331 -15.69 5.69 -3.64
N LEU A 332 -14.81 6.68 -3.52
CA LEU A 332 -13.61 6.80 -4.37
C LEU A 332 -12.62 5.64 -4.19
N PHE A 333 -12.60 4.96 -3.03
CA PHE A 333 -11.74 3.79 -2.79
C PHE A 333 -12.38 2.45 -3.12
N SER A 334 -13.67 2.42 -3.49
CA SER A 334 -14.32 1.18 -3.98
C SER A 334 -14.23 1.02 -5.51
N LEU A 335 -13.57 1.96 -6.20
CA LEU A 335 -13.41 1.98 -7.67
C LEU A 335 -11.96 1.92 -8.18
N TYR A 336 -10.97 1.56 -7.34
CA TYR A 336 -9.61 1.28 -7.81
C TYR A 336 -8.97 0.05 -7.16
#